data_AF-A0A7X9EG68-F1
#
_entry.id   AF-A0A7X9EG68-F1
#
_cell.length_a   1.000
_cell.length_b   1.000
_cell.length_c   1.000
_cell.angle_alpha   90.00
_cell.angle_beta   90.00
_cell.angle_gamma   90.00
#
_symmetry.space_group_name_H-M   'P 1'
#
loop_
_entity.id
_entity.type
_entity.pdbx_description
1 polymer ?
#
loop_
_entity_poly.entity_id
_entity_poly.type
_entity_poly.pdbx_seq_one_letter_code
_entity_poly.pdbx_strand_id
1 'polypeptide(L)'
;MSKEKLVKLLIIVFIFLVFYFTPFQSDRIKGAVLESLLMLQEYTRHHILLCLVPAFLIAGGIAVFLSKEAVLKYFGPKTPKYLSYSVASVSGTILSVCSCTILPLFGGIYYRGAGLGPGMTFLYSGPAINVLAIVLTARVLGWQIGLARALGAIFMGIVIGLLMHLIFIKEEQQRAEGNGEFITSENEERSLLKNGIFFFSLIAILVFLNWGEPVSLIVKTTDGNIVSGTRVLTDESKLVLKTENNEEISIPKNQISSLNYPENLYS
;
A
#
# COMPACT_ATOMS: atom_id res chain seq x y z
N MET A 1 -18.66 41.34 -2.17
CA MET A 1 -18.95 39.89 -2.26
C MET A 1 -17.92 39.14 -1.41
N SER A 2 -18.31 38.30 -0.45
CA SER A 2 -17.37 37.58 0.44
C SER A 2 -16.42 36.67 -0.37
N LYS A 3 -15.15 36.57 0.04
CA LYS A 3 -14.11 35.75 -0.65
C LYS A 3 -14.57 34.30 -0.88
N GLU A 4 -15.29 33.71 0.08
CA GLU A 4 -15.85 32.35 -0.06
C GLU A 4 -16.91 32.25 -1.17
N LYS A 5 -17.76 33.27 -1.33
CA LYS A 5 -18.79 33.28 -2.39
C LYS A 5 -18.15 33.42 -3.77
N LEU A 6 -17.06 34.20 -3.87
CA LEU A 6 -16.30 34.35 -5.11
C LEU A 6 -15.60 33.04 -5.52
N VAL A 7 -15.00 32.31 -4.58
CA VAL A 7 -14.36 31.01 -4.85
C VAL A 7 -15.39 29.97 -5.31
N LYS A 8 -16.54 29.87 -4.64
CA LYS A 8 -17.63 28.97 -5.05
C LYS A 8 -18.13 29.30 -6.46
N LEU A 9 -18.32 30.58 -6.76
CA LEU A 9 -18.73 31.03 -8.09
C LEU A 9 -17.68 30.67 -9.17
N LEU A 10 -16.39 30.89 -8.89
CA LEU A 10 -15.30 30.53 -9.79
C LEU A 10 -15.24 29.02 -10.05
N ILE A 11 -15.41 28.18 -9.02
CA ILE A 11 -15.44 26.71 -9.18
C ILE A 11 -16.61 26.30 -10.08
N ILE A 12 -17.80 26.86 -9.88
CA ILE A 12 -18.98 26.55 -10.71
C ILE A 12 -18.75 26.95 -12.16
N VAL A 13 -18.24 28.16 -12.41
CA VAL A 13 -17.92 28.63 -13.77
C VAL A 13 -16.84 27.77 -14.42
N PHE A 14 -15.81 27.37 -13.66
CA PHE A 14 -14.75 26.50 -14.15
C PHE A 14 -15.28 25.11 -14.53
N ILE A 15 -16.06 24.46 -13.66
CA ILE A 15 -16.70 23.16 -13.96
C ILE A 15 -17.59 23.30 -15.20
N PHE A 16 -18.40 24.36 -15.28
CA PHE A 16 -19.25 24.63 -16.43
C PHE A 16 -18.44 24.77 -17.72
N LEU A 17 -17.34 25.54 -17.71
CA LEU A 17 -16.46 25.70 -18.87
C LEU A 17 -15.79 24.39 -19.26
N VAL A 18 -15.33 23.59 -18.30
CA VAL A 18 -14.73 22.27 -18.58
C VAL A 18 -15.75 21.36 -19.27
N PHE A 19 -16.97 21.24 -18.74
CA PHE A 19 -18.01 20.44 -19.37
C PHE A 19 -18.47 20.99 -20.71
N TYR A 20 -18.52 22.31 -20.87
CA TYR A 20 -18.92 22.96 -22.11
C TYR A 20 -17.89 22.78 -23.22
N PHE A 21 -16.59 22.91 -22.90
CA PHE A 21 -15.51 22.78 -23.89
C PHE A 21 -15.12 21.34 -24.17
N THR A 22 -15.45 20.37 -23.31
CA THR A 22 -15.09 18.97 -23.51
C THR A 22 -15.99 18.35 -24.58
N PRO A 23 -15.45 17.96 -25.76
CA PRO A 23 -16.26 17.36 -26.82
C PRO A 23 -16.56 15.90 -26.50
N PHE A 24 -17.53 15.66 -25.61
CA PHE A 24 -17.98 14.32 -25.18
C PHE A 24 -18.49 13.43 -26.32
N GLN A 25 -18.76 14.00 -27.49
CA GLN A 25 -19.14 13.24 -28.68
C GLN A 25 -17.94 12.59 -29.38
N SER A 26 -16.72 13.05 -29.14
CA SER A 26 -15.52 12.45 -29.73
C SER A 26 -15.25 11.05 -29.15
N ASP A 27 -14.97 10.09 -30.03
CA ASP A 27 -14.70 8.71 -29.64
C ASP A 27 -13.47 8.59 -28.73
N ARG A 28 -12.54 9.54 -28.84
CA ARG A 28 -11.35 9.64 -27.98
C ARG A 28 -11.71 9.89 -26.51
N ILE A 29 -12.65 10.79 -26.24
CA ILE A 29 -13.07 11.11 -24.87
C ILE A 29 -13.91 9.97 -24.29
N LYS A 30 -14.84 9.40 -25.08
CA LYS A 30 -15.61 8.23 -24.66
C LYS A 30 -14.70 7.04 -24.34
N GLY A 31 -13.72 6.77 -25.20
CA GLY A 31 -12.71 5.74 -24.99
C GLY A 31 -11.89 5.99 -23.73
N ALA A 32 -11.38 7.21 -23.52
CA ALA A 32 -10.60 7.54 -22.32
C ALA A 32 -11.41 7.41 -21.03
N VAL A 33 -12.68 7.84 -21.03
CA VAL A 33 -13.57 7.71 -19.86
C VAL A 33 -13.84 6.24 -19.56
N LEU A 34 -14.23 5.45 -20.56
CA LEU A 34 -14.47 4.02 -20.37
C LEU A 34 -13.20 3.29 -19.92
N GLU A 35 -12.06 3.57 -20.54
CA GLU A 35 -10.77 2.96 -20.17
C GLU A 35 -10.39 3.30 -18.73
N SER A 36 -10.55 4.56 -18.30
CA SER A 36 -10.30 4.95 -16.91
C SER A 36 -11.21 4.23 -15.91
N LEU A 37 -12.49 4.02 -16.27
CA LEU A 37 -13.44 3.29 -15.42
C LEU A 37 -13.11 1.80 -15.37
N LEU A 38 -12.72 1.20 -16.50
CA LEU A 38 -12.29 -0.19 -16.58
C LEU A 38 -11.00 -0.41 -15.77
N MET A 39 -10.00 0.48 -15.92
CA MET A 39 -8.77 0.45 -15.11
C MET A 39 -9.05 0.62 -13.63
N LEU A 40 -9.97 1.52 -13.25
CA LEU A 40 -10.37 1.70 -11.85
C LEU A 40 -11.06 0.46 -11.30
N GLN A 41 -11.98 -0.15 -12.06
CA GLN A 41 -12.65 -1.39 -11.69
C GLN A 41 -11.65 -2.53 -11.53
N GLU A 42 -10.71 -2.66 -12.45
CA GLU A 42 -9.67 -3.69 -12.44
C GLU A 42 -8.74 -3.53 -11.23
N TYR A 43 -8.29 -2.30 -10.97
CA TYR A 43 -7.49 -1.95 -9.79
C TYR A 43 -8.25 -2.21 -8.49
N THR A 44 -9.52 -1.83 -8.41
CA THR A 44 -10.38 -2.05 -7.23
C THR A 44 -10.57 -3.53 -6.98
N ARG A 45 -10.87 -4.31 -8.02
CA ARG A 45 -11.11 -5.74 -7.90
C ARG A 45 -9.86 -6.50 -7.46
N HIS A 46 -8.72 -6.27 -8.10
CA HIS A 46 -7.52 -7.03 -7.81
C HIS A 46 -6.72 -6.49 -6.62
N HIS A 47 -6.52 -5.16 -6.57
CA HIS A 47 -5.58 -4.57 -5.62
C HIS A 47 -6.23 -4.29 -4.25
N ILE A 48 -7.48 -3.81 -4.23
CA ILE A 48 -8.13 -3.45 -2.95
C ILE A 48 -8.54 -4.71 -2.19
N LEU A 49 -9.12 -5.71 -2.84
CA LEU A 49 -9.54 -6.94 -2.13
C LEU A 49 -8.35 -7.75 -1.62
N LEU A 50 -7.30 -7.93 -2.44
CA LEU A 50 -6.19 -8.81 -2.08
C LEU A 50 -5.08 -8.13 -1.26
N CYS A 51 -4.93 -6.81 -1.33
CA CYS A 51 -3.90 -6.10 -0.57
C CYS A 51 -4.49 -5.23 0.55
N LEU A 52 -5.49 -4.40 0.24
CA LEU A 52 -5.98 -3.39 1.17
C LEU A 52 -6.78 -4.01 2.33
N VAL A 53 -7.66 -4.99 2.06
CA VAL A 53 -8.46 -5.64 3.12
C VAL A 53 -7.57 -6.40 4.12
N PRO A 54 -6.64 -7.28 3.68
CA PRO A 54 -5.62 -7.86 4.56
C PRO A 54 -4.80 -6.83 5.33
N ALA A 55 -4.36 -5.77 4.65
CA ALA A 55 -3.56 -4.73 5.24
C ALA A 55 -4.25 -4.02 6.39
N PHE A 56 -5.51 -3.60 6.21
CA PHE A 56 -6.28 -2.94 7.27
C PHE A 56 -6.53 -3.88 8.45
N LEU A 57 -6.79 -5.16 8.17
CA LEU A 57 -6.96 -6.16 9.22
C LEU A 57 -5.67 -6.35 10.02
N ILE A 58 -4.52 -6.51 9.35
CA ILE A 58 -3.21 -6.63 10.02
C ILE A 58 -2.88 -5.35 10.79
N ALA A 59 -3.09 -4.17 10.21
CA ALA A 59 -2.87 -2.89 10.88
C ALA A 59 -3.77 -2.74 12.11
N GLY A 60 -5.03 -3.15 12.02
CA GLY A 60 -5.95 -3.22 13.16
C GLY A 60 -5.50 -4.20 14.24
N GLY A 61 -4.99 -5.37 13.84
CA GLY A 61 -4.37 -6.33 14.75
C GLY A 61 -3.15 -5.75 15.45
N ILE A 62 -2.16 -5.25 14.71
CA ILE A 62 -0.97 -4.60 15.27
C ILE A 62 -1.37 -3.47 16.21
N ALA A 63 -2.36 -2.65 15.84
CA ALA A 63 -2.89 -1.61 16.72
C ALA A 63 -3.39 -2.20 18.05
N VAL A 64 -4.09 -3.33 18.05
CA VAL A 64 -4.52 -4.01 19.29
C VAL A 64 -3.32 -4.49 20.14
N PHE A 65 -2.24 -4.95 19.51
CA PHE A 65 -1.02 -5.40 20.22
C PHE A 65 -0.10 -4.27 20.66
N LEU A 66 -0.22 -3.10 20.04
CA LEU A 66 0.62 -1.96 20.34
C LEU A 66 0.04 -1.19 21.54
N SER A 67 0.64 -1.41 22.71
CA SER A 67 0.25 -0.72 23.93
C SER A 67 0.52 0.77 23.83
N LYS A 68 -0.37 1.58 24.42
CA LYS A 68 -0.25 3.04 24.44
C LYS A 68 1.06 3.48 25.08
N GLU A 69 1.52 2.75 26.11
CA GLU A 69 2.76 2.99 26.82
C GLU A 69 3.97 2.80 25.91
N ALA A 70 3.98 1.77 25.05
CA ALA A 70 5.04 1.56 24.08
C ALA A 70 5.07 2.69 23.04
N VAL A 71 3.91 3.12 22.54
CA VAL A 71 3.80 4.24 21.61
C VAL A 71 4.31 5.52 22.25
N LEU A 72 3.90 5.85 23.48
CA LEU A 72 4.35 7.05 24.18
C LEU A 72 5.84 7.02 24.52
N LYS A 73 6.39 5.84 24.82
CA LYS A 73 7.82 5.66 25.14
C LYS A 73 8.74 5.83 23.93
N TYR A 74 8.34 5.38 22.75
CA TYR A 74 9.18 5.41 21.55
C TYR A 74 8.80 6.50 20.55
N PHE A 75 7.52 6.82 20.42
CA PHE A 75 6.99 7.80 19.48
C PHE A 75 6.40 9.03 20.16
N GLY A 76 6.31 9.07 21.50
CA GLY A 76 5.62 10.14 22.20
C GLY A 76 6.32 11.50 22.09
N PRO A 77 5.59 12.62 22.24
CA PRO A 77 6.12 13.98 22.08
C PRO A 77 7.17 14.36 23.15
N LYS A 78 7.16 13.68 24.31
CA LYS A 78 8.14 13.87 25.39
C LYS A 78 9.41 13.01 25.23
N THR A 79 9.44 12.12 24.23
CA THR A 79 10.58 11.23 23.96
C THR A 79 11.75 12.03 23.37
N PRO A 80 13.01 11.71 23.71
CA PRO A 80 14.16 12.31 23.04
C PRO A 80 14.08 12.16 21.52
N LYS A 81 14.19 13.26 20.79
CA LYS A 81 14.01 13.33 19.34
C LYS A 81 14.92 12.35 18.57
N TYR A 82 16.17 12.17 18.99
CA TYR A 82 17.07 11.23 18.32
C TYR A 82 16.54 9.79 18.38
N LEU A 83 15.92 9.39 19.49
CA LEU A 83 15.40 8.05 19.70
C LEU A 83 14.09 7.86 18.94
N SER A 84 13.19 8.83 18.99
CA SER A 84 11.90 8.70 18.32
C SER A 84 12.01 8.68 16.80
N TYR A 85 12.88 9.52 16.22
CA TYR A 85 13.07 9.57 14.76
C TYR A 85 13.86 8.37 14.23
N SER A 86 14.86 7.88 14.97
CA SER A 86 15.59 6.67 14.59
C SER A 86 14.70 5.43 14.65
N VAL A 87 13.96 5.24 15.75
CA VAL A 87 13.01 4.13 15.89
C VAL A 87 11.93 4.21 14.81
N ALA A 88 11.40 5.40 14.52
CA ALA A 88 10.42 5.60 13.45
C ALA A 88 10.97 5.24 12.06
N SER A 89 12.19 5.66 11.72
CA SER A 89 12.79 5.35 10.43
C SER A 89 13.10 3.85 10.30
N VAL A 90 13.66 3.24 11.34
CA VAL A 90 14.00 1.82 11.35
C VAL A 90 12.75 0.94 11.33
N SER A 91 11.73 1.25 12.13
CA SER A 91 10.47 0.48 12.12
C SER A 91 9.74 0.59 10.79
N GLY A 92 9.76 1.76 10.13
CA GLY A 92 9.22 1.94 8.78
C GLY A 92 9.98 1.08 7.77
N THR A 93 11.32 1.08 7.85
CA THR A 93 12.19 0.27 6.98
C THR A 93 11.91 -1.23 7.12
N ILE A 94 11.80 -1.71 8.37
CA ILE A 94 11.60 -3.14 8.64
C ILE A 94 10.23 -3.59 8.13
N LEU A 95 9.20 -2.76 8.30
CA LEU A 95 7.86 -3.08 7.82
C LEU A 95 7.78 -3.03 6.29
N SER A 96 8.51 -2.11 5.64
CA SER A 96 8.60 -1.95 4.17
C SER A 96 7.25 -2.21 3.48
N VAL A 97 6.24 -1.46 3.89
CA VAL A 97 4.88 -1.64 3.41
C VAL A 97 4.45 -0.53 2.45
N CYS A 98 3.46 -0.81 1.61
CA CYS A 98 2.92 0.17 0.66
C CYS A 98 2.10 1.27 1.37
N SER A 99 1.89 2.39 0.67
CA SER A 99 1.10 3.55 1.15
C SER A 99 -0.28 3.17 1.70
N CYS A 100 -0.90 2.14 1.12
CA CYS A 100 -2.22 1.61 1.50
C CYS A 100 -2.30 1.07 2.94
N THR A 101 -1.18 0.58 3.47
CA THR A 101 -1.12 -0.07 4.80
C THR A 101 -0.52 0.85 5.87
N ILE A 102 0.40 1.73 5.47
CA ILE A 102 1.16 2.54 6.41
C ILE A 102 0.34 3.73 6.89
N LEU A 103 -0.59 4.22 6.07
CA LEU A 103 -1.48 5.31 6.44
C LEU A 103 -2.42 4.91 7.61
N PRO A 104 -3.14 3.77 7.58
CA PRO A 104 -3.92 3.34 8.73
C PRO A 104 -3.07 2.99 9.94
N LEU A 105 -1.89 2.42 9.73
CA LEU A 105 -0.99 2.10 10.84
C LEU A 105 -0.44 3.37 11.51
N PHE A 106 -0.07 4.38 10.72
CA PHE A 106 0.24 5.72 11.19
C PHE A 106 -0.94 6.34 11.96
N GLY A 107 -2.15 6.27 11.42
CA GLY A 107 -3.35 6.73 12.12
C GLY A 107 -3.52 6.04 13.48
N GLY A 108 -3.36 4.71 13.52
CA GLY A 108 -3.46 3.91 14.74
C GLY A 108 -2.45 4.28 15.83
N ILE A 109 -1.19 4.57 15.48
CA ILE A 109 -0.18 5.03 16.44
C ILE A 109 -0.38 6.52 16.81
N TYR A 110 -0.84 7.33 15.86
CA TYR A 110 -1.08 8.76 16.05
C TYR A 110 -2.24 9.03 17.01
N TYR A 111 -3.33 8.26 16.92
CA TYR A 111 -4.45 8.32 17.87
C TYR A 111 -4.09 7.78 19.26
N ARG A 112 -3.05 6.94 19.38
CA ARG A 112 -2.51 6.50 20.68
C ARG A 112 -1.55 7.49 21.33
N GLY A 113 -1.23 8.59 20.64
CA GLY A 113 -0.39 9.66 21.17
C GLY A 113 1.05 9.67 20.71
N ALA A 114 1.35 9.01 19.59
CA ALA A 114 2.57 9.33 18.85
C ALA A 114 2.62 10.82 18.48
N GLY A 115 3.81 11.38 18.53
CA GLY A 115 4.11 12.70 18.00
C GLY A 115 3.98 12.71 16.47
N LEU A 116 3.54 13.85 15.92
CA LEU A 116 3.33 14.03 14.49
C LEU A 116 4.64 13.87 13.72
N GLY A 117 5.74 14.44 14.22
CA GLY A 117 7.06 14.35 13.58
C GLY A 117 7.57 12.91 13.42
N PRO A 118 7.76 12.15 14.51
CA PRO A 118 8.15 10.74 14.45
C PRO A 118 7.17 9.88 13.65
N GLY A 119 5.86 10.14 13.78
CA GLY A 119 4.86 9.42 13.00
C GLY A 119 4.96 9.69 11.50
N MET A 120 5.25 10.92 11.08
CA MET A 120 5.47 11.27 9.67
C MET A 120 6.77 10.68 9.12
N THR A 121 7.83 10.65 9.92
CA THR A 121 9.07 9.94 9.55
C THR A 121 8.80 8.46 9.35
N PHE A 122 8.03 7.83 10.23
CA PHE A 122 7.60 6.44 10.07
C PHE A 122 6.80 6.24 8.77
N LEU A 123 5.79 7.08 8.54
CA LEU A 123 4.91 7.05 7.37
C LEU A 123 5.68 7.17 6.05
N TYR A 124 6.69 8.02 6.00
CA TYR A 124 7.51 8.22 4.80
C TYR A 124 8.53 7.09 4.60
N SER A 125 9.14 6.62 5.69
CA SER A 125 10.22 5.62 5.67
C SER A 125 9.77 4.29 5.07
N GLY A 126 8.53 3.85 5.35
CA GLY A 126 8.00 2.56 4.89
C GLY A 126 8.05 2.35 3.37
N PRO A 127 7.37 3.17 2.56
CA PRO A 127 7.43 3.02 1.10
C PRO A 127 8.78 3.45 0.50
N ALA A 128 9.53 4.32 1.17
CA ALA A 128 10.77 4.87 0.63
C ALA A 128 11.94 3.87 0.69
N ILE A 129 12.00 3.01 1.73
CA ILE A 129 13.10 2.06 1.96
C ILE A 129 12.64 0.63 1.63
N ASN A 130 12.14 0.46 0.40
CA ASN A 130 11.81 -0.86 -0.11
C ASN A 130 13.10 -1.63 -0.46
N VAL A 131 13.39 -2.69 0.32
CA VAL A 131 14.58 -3.53 0.15
C VAL A 131 14.67 -4.13 -1.26
N LEU A 132 13.55 -4.60 -1.81
CA LEU A 132 13.52 -5.16 -3.17
C LEU A 132 13.90 -4.09 -4.19
N ALA A 133 13.35 -2.88 -4.07
CA ALA A 133 13.67 -1.77 -4.96
C ALA A 133 15.14 -1.33 -4.85
N ILE A 134 15.71 -1.35 -3.63
CA ILE A 134 17.12 -1.02 -3.39
C ILE A 134 18.04 -2.06 -4.02
N VAL A 135 17.77 -3.36 -3.81
CA VAL A 135 18.56 -4.46 -4.40
C VAL A 135 18.50 -4.42 -5.92
N LEU A 136 17.32 -4.19 -6.49
CA LEU A 136 17.13 -4.13 -7.94
C LEU A 136 17.84 -2.90 -8.53
N THR A 137 17.76 -1.75 -7.87
CA THR A 137 18.52 -0.54 -8.23
C THR A 137 20.03 -0.79 -8.14
N ALA A 138 20.50 -1.45 -7.07
CA ALA A 138 21.92 -1.74 -6.88
C ALA A 138 22.47 -2.70 -7.93
N ARG A 139 21.67 -3.69 -8.36
CA ARG A 139 22.03 -4.65 -9.42
C ARG A 139 22.11 -3.99 -10.79
N VAL A 140 21.19 -3.05 -11.10
CA VAL A 140 21.07 -2.44 -12.43
C VAL A 140 21.96 -1.20 -12.59
N LEU A 141 21.97 -0.30 -11.60
CA LEU A 141 22.68 0.99 -11.66
C LEU A 141 23.99 1.01 -10.85
N GLY A 142 24.32 -0.07 -10.17
CA GLY A 142 25.50 -0.19 -9.31
C GLY A 142 25.22 0.07 -7.83
N TRP A 143 26.06 -0.51 -6.98
CA TRP A 143 25.90 -0.50 -5.52
C TRP A 143 25.85 0.91 -4.92
N GLN A 144 26.60 1.85 -5.49
CA GLN A 144 26.68 3.24 -5.05
C GLN A 144 25.32 3.94 -5.11
N ILE A 145 24.55 3.72 -6.18
CA ILE A 145 23.23 4.33 -6.36
C ILE A 145 22.20 3.66 -5.44
N GLY A 146 22.28 2.34 -5.27
CA GLY A 146 21.44 1.61 -4.31
C GLY A 146 21.63 2.12 -2.88
N LEU A 147 22.88 2.31 -2.45
CA LEU A 147 23.20 2.85 -1.14
C LEU A 147 22.76 4.32 -1.00
N ALA A 148 23.00 5.14 -2.01
CA ALA A 148 22.57 6.54 -2.03
C ALA A 148 21.04 6.66 -1.91
N ARG A 149 20.29 5.76 -2.55
CA ARG A 149 18.84 5.68 -2.42
C ARG A 149 18.41 5.34 -0.99
N ALA A 150 19.04 4.34 -0.37
CA ALA A 150 18.72 3.93 0.99
C ALA A 150 18.98 5.06 2.01
N LEU A 151 20.18 5.66 1.96
CA LEU A 151 20.54 6.76 2.85
C LEU A 151 19.71 8.02 2.57
N GLY A 152 19.45 8.32 1.29
CA GLY A 152 18.61 9.44 0.89
C GLY A 152 17.18 9.31 1.39
N ALA A 153 16.60 8.11 1.35
CA ALA A 153 15.26 7.84 1.87
C ALA A 153 15.18 8.05 3.39
N ILE A 154 16.16 7.54 4.15
CA ILE A 154 16.26 7.75 5.61
C ILE A 154 16.37 9.23 5.92
N PHE A 155 17.32 9.92 5.26
CA PHE A 155 17.58 11.33 5.47
C PHE A 155 16.36 12.18 5.16
N MET A 156 15.72 11.96 4.00
CA MET A 156 14.51 12.70 3.60
C MET A 156 13.35 12.42 4.55
N GLY A 157 13.17 11.18 5.02
CA GLY A 157 12.12 10.86 6.00
C GLY A 157 12.29 11.59 7.34
N ILE A 158 13.53 11.72 7.82
CA ILE A 158 13.85 12.48 9.03
C ILE A 158 13.61 13.98 8.78
N VAL A 159 14.08 14.52 7.66
CA VAL A 159 13.89 15.94 7.30
C VAL A 159 12.41 16.29 7.20
N ILE A 160 11.61 15.48 6.51
CA ILE A 160 10.16 15.69 6.36
C ILE A 160 9.47 15.64 7.73
N GLY A 161 9.78 14.65 8.57
CA GLY A 161 9.21 14.57 9.91
C GLY A 161 9.59 15.76 10.78
N LEU A 162 10.83 16.25 10.68
CA LEU A 162 11.29 17.41 11.44
C LEU A 162 10.60 18.69 10.97
N LEU A 163 10.45 18.87 9.65
CA LEU A 163 9.70 20.00 9.08
C LEU A 163 8.25 19.97 9.54
N MET A 164 7.59 18.81 9.52
CA MET A 164 6.23 18.66 10.02
C MET A 164 6.13 19.00 11.51
N HIS A 165 7.07 18.53 12.33
CA HIS A 165 7.11 18.89 13.74
C HIS A 165 7.29 20.40 13.96
N LEU A 166 8.14 21.07 13.17
CA LEU A 166 8.36 22.52 13.28
C LEU A 166 7.13 23.34 12.88
N ILE A 167 6.43 22.92 11.82
CA ILE A 167 5.23 23.60 11.32
C ILE A 167 4.06 23.45 12.32
N PHE A 168 3.91 22.26 12.91
CA PHE A 168 2.78 21.91 13.77
C PHE A 168 3.09 21.92 15.28
N ILE A 169 4.21 22.51 15.68
CA ILE A 169 4.70 22.45 17.08
C ILE A 169 3.68 22.96 18.09
N LYS A 170 2.91 24.00 17.74
CA LYS A 170 1.91 24.62 18.63
C LYS A 170 0.70 23.70 18.83
N GLU A 171 0.19 23.10 17.75
CA GLU A 171 -0.92 22.14 17.81
C GLU A 171 -0.49 20.87 18.56
N GLU A 172 0.75 20.42 18.34
CA GLU A 172 1.31 19.25 19.01
C GLU A 172 1.51 19.49 20.52
N GLN A 173 1.98 20.67 20.92
CA GLN A 173 2.08 21.07 22.33
C GLN A 173 0.71 21.14 23.01
N GLN A 174 -0.28 21.77 22.36
CA GLN A 174 -1.65 21.80 22.87
C GLN A 174 -2.25 20.40 23.04
N ARG A 175 -1.96 19.47 22.12
CA ARG A 175 -2.40 18.08 22.20
C ARG A 175 -1.65 17.24 23.22
N ALA A 176 -0.44 17.65 23.58
CA ALA A 176 0.38 17.00 24.61
C ALA A 176 0.09 17.53 26.03
N GLU A 177 -0.37 18.77 26.15
CA GLU A 177 -0.72 19.44 27.42
C GLU A 177 -2.19 19.27 27.79
N GLY A 178 -3.10 19.34 26.82
CA GLY A 178 -4.43 18.77 26.99
C GLY A 178 -4.29 17.25 27.07
N ASN A 179 -5.04 16.60 27.97
CA ASN A 179 -5.34 15.16 27.84
C ASN A 179 -6.18 14.95 26.57
N GLY A 180 -5.66 15.29 25.38
CA GLY A 180 -6.38 15.27 24.14
C GLY A 180 -6.67 13.83 23.77
N GLU A 181 -7.84 13.33 24.21
CA GLU A 181 -8.52 12.09 23.82
C GLU A 181 -7.60 11.02 23.21
N PHE A 182 -6.48 10.71 23.85
CA PHE A 182 -5.72 9.52 23.48
C PHE A 182 -6.55 8.39 24.03
N ILE A 183 -7.46 7.84 23.19
CA ILE A 183 -8.43 6.79 23.53
C ILE A 183 -7.82 5.97 24.64
N THR A 184 -8.30 6.21 25.87
CA THR A 184 -7.99 5.39 27.02
C THR A 184 -8.74 4.12 26.74
N SER A 185 -8.15 3.23 25.95
CA SER A 185 -8.46 1.82 26.12
C SER A 185 -8.06 1.55 27.56
N GLU A 186 -9.06 1.56 28.44
CA GLU A 186 -8.91 0.94 29.75
C GLU A 186 -8.15 -0.37 29.55
N ASN A 187 -7.26 -0.65 30.51
CA ASN A 187 -6.79 -2.00 30.76
C ASN A 187 -8.01 -2.87 31.12
N GLU A 188 -8.89 -3.16 30.17
CA GLU A 188 -9.59 -4.43 30.22
C GLU A 188 -8.48 -5.47 30.16
N GLU A 189 -8.31 -6.25 31.22
CA GLU A 189 -7.58 -7.51 31.17
C GLU A 189 -8.18 -8.35 30.04
N ARG A 190 -7.62 -8.19 28.83
CA ARG A 190 -8.24 -8.77 27.64
C ARG A 190 -8.00 -10.27 27.69
N SER A 191 -9.09 -11.00 27.95
CA SER A 191 -9.11 -12.46 27.89
C SER A 191 -8.46 -12.94 26.59
N LEU A 192 -7.45 -13.81 26.73
CA LEU A 192 -6.70 -14.42 25.62
C LEU A 192 -7.62 -15.02 24.55
N LEU A 193 -8.83 -15.41 24.96
CA LEU A 193 -9.87 -15.97 24.10
C LEU A 193 -10.47 -14.93 23.14
N LYS A 194 -10.71 -13.68 23.58
CA LYS A 194 -11.16 -12.59 22.69
C LYS A 194 -10.10 -12.26 21.63
N ASN A 195 -8.83 -12.21 22.02
CA ASN A 195 -7.71 -11.98 21.09
C ASN A 195 -7.55 -13.17 20.14
N GLY A 196 -7.70 -14.40 20.63
CA GLY A 196 -7.65 -15.63 19.83
C GLY A 196 -8.77 -15.67 18.78
N ILE A 197 -10.01 -15.35 19.16
CA ILE A 197 -11.14 -15.27 18.21
C ILE A 197 -10.92 -14.18 17.16
N PHE A 198 -10.42 -13.00 17.56
CA PHE A 198 -10.12 -11.91 16.63
C PHE A 198 -9.08 -12.36 15.59
N PHE A 199 -7.97 -12.96 16.02
CA PHE A 199 -6.94 -13.47 15.10
C PHE A 199 -7.45 -14.61 14.21
N PHE A 200 -8.23 -15.53 14.77
CA PHE A 200 -8.80 -16.62 13.99
C PHE A 200 -9.72 -16.10 12.89
N SER A 201 -10.57 -15.12 13.19
CA SER A 201 -11.40 -14.43 12.21
C SER A 201 -10.55 -13.74 11.13
N LEU A 202 -9.47 -13.06 11.54
CA LEU A 202 -8.53 -12.36 10.67
C LEU A 202 -7.85 -13.31 9.67
N ILE A 203 -7.38 -14.46 10.16
CA ILE A 203 -6.74 -15.51 9.36
C ILE A 203 -7.77 -16.19 8.45
N ALA A 204 -8.98 -16.47 8.96
CA ALA A 204 -10.04 -17.08 8.17
C ALA A 204 -10.49 -16.20 6.99
N ILE A 205 -10.63 -14.89 7.21
CA ILE A 205 -10.94 -13.91 6.16
C ILE A 205 -9.82 -13.86 5.13
N LEU A 206 -8.56 -13.81 5.58
CA LEU A 206 -7.38 -13.84 4.70
C LEU A 206 -7.33 -15.08 3.82
N VAL A 207 -7.55 -16.25 4.42
CA VAL A 207 -7.57 -17.54 3.72
C VAL A 207 -8.72 -17.59 2.72
N PHE A 208 -9.92 -17.15 3.11
CA PHE A 208 -11.09 -17.12 2.22
C PHE A 208 -10.89 -16.17 1.03
N LEU A 209 -10.35 -14.97 1.26
CA LEU A 209 -10.08 -14.00 0.20
C LEU A 209 -8.98 -14.46 -0.77
N ASN A 210 -8.01 -15.24 -0.29
CA ASN A 210 -6.91 -15.76 -1.12
C ASN A 210 -7.22 -17.14 -1.74
N TRP A 211 -8.38 -17.74 -1.42
CA TRP A 211 -8.85 -18.99 -2.02
C TRP A 211 -9.52 -18.75 -3.38
N GLY A 212 -8.93 -17.88 -4.20
CA GLY A 212 -9.31 -17.72 -5.60
C GLY A 212 -8.52 -18.69 -6.47
N GLU A 213 -9.18 -19.35 -7.43
CA GLU A 213 -8.54 -20.34 -8.29
C GLU A 213 -7.36 -19.75 -9.09
N PRO A 214 -6.27 -20.52 -9.29
CA PRO A 214 -5.17 -20.08 -10.12
C PRO A 214 -5.62 -19.92 -11.57
N VAL A 215 -5.31 -18.76 -12.16
CA VAL A 215 -5.57 -18.48 -13.59
C VAL A 215 -4.89 -19.55 -14.44
N SER A 216 -5.69 -20.43 -15.05
CA SER A 216 -5.24 -21.36 -16.08
C SER A 216 -4.88 -20.57 -17.33
N LEU A 217 -3.75 -20.86 -17.97
CA LEU A 217 -3.33 -20.24 -19.21
C LEU A 217 -3.46 -21.23 -20.35
N ILE A 218 -4.04 -20.79 -21.46
CA ILE A 218 -4.11 -21.56 -22.68
C ILE A 218 -3.03 -21.04 -23.63
N VAL A 219 -1.96 -21.82 -23.80
CA VAL A 219 -0.84 -21.47 -24.67
C VAL A 219 -0.99 -22.20 -26.00
N LYS A 220 -1.02 -21.44 -27.10
CA LYS A 220 -0.98 -21.99 -28.46
C LYS A 220 0.45 -21.97 -28.99
N THR A 221 0.98 -23.15 -29.28
CA THR A 221 2.34 -23.34 -29.81
C THR A 221 2.33 -23.19 -31.34
N THR A 222 3.45 -22.74 -31.91
CA THR A 222 3.72 -22.62 -33.36
C THR A 222 3.47 -23.90 -34.16
N ASP A 223 3.57 -25.05 -33.49
CA ASP A 223 3.26 -26.37 -34.06
C ASP A 223 1.76 -26.72 -34.08
N GLY A 224 0.88 -25.80 -33.68
CA GLY A 224 -0.57 -26.00 -33.62
C GLY A 224 -1.08 -26.69 -32.35
N ASN A 225 -0.18 -27.11 -31.45
CA ASN A 225 -0.54 -27.75 -30.18
C ASN A 225 -1.06 -26.74 -29.14
N ILE A 226 -2.18 -27.06 -28.51
CA ILE A 226 -2.83 -26.28 -27.45
C ILE A 226 -2.46 -26.91 -26.11
N VAL A 227 -1.75 -26.16 -25.26
CA VAL A 227 -1.36 -26.60 -23.91
C VAL A 227 -2.05 -25.71 -22.88
N SER A 228 -2.87 -26.30 -22.01
CA SER A 228 -3.53 -25.61 -20.90
C SER A 228 -2.77 -25.89 -19.60
N GLY A 229 -2.41 -24.85 -18.84
CA GLY A 229 -1.72 -25.02 -17.56
C GLY A 229 -1.59 -23.74 -16.75
N THR A 230 -1.31 -23.87 -15.46
CA THR A 230 -1.06 -22.75 -14.55
C THR A 230 0.36 -22.22 -14.74
N ARG A 231 0.54 -20.89 -14.80
CA ARG A 231 1.87 -20.27 -14.90
C ARG A 231 2.65 -20.52 -13.61
N VAL A 232 3.81 -21.17 -13.71
CA VAL A 232 4.69 -21.38 -12.54
C VAL A 232 5.84 -20.39 -12.55
N LEU A 233 6.57 -20.26 -13.66
CA LEU A 233 7.75 -19.39 -13.77
C LEU A 233 7.88 -18.82 -15.19
N THR A 234 8.40 -17.60 -15.31
CA THR A 234 8.79 -16.99 -16.60
C THR A 234 10.20 -16.44 -16.49
N ASP A 235 11.10 -17.03 -17.26
CA ASP A 235 12.49 -16.59 -17.39
C ASP A 235 12.66 -15.81 -18.71
N GLU A 236 13.83 -15.23 -18.98
CA GLU A 236 14.07 -14.45 -20.20
C GLU A 236 13.83 -15.28 -21.47
N SER A 237 14.16 -16.58 -21.47
CA SER A 237 14.11 -17.46 -22.65
C SER A 237 12.97 -18.51 -22.66
N LYS A 238 12.32 -18.79 -21.53
CA LYS A 238 11.39 -19.94 -21.38
C LYS A 238 10.15 -19.60 -20.55
N LEU A 239 9.04 -20.26 -20.87
CA LEU A 239 7.81 -20.28 -20.09
C LEU A 239 7.62 -21.69 -19.53
N VAL A 240 7.48 -21.82 -18.21
CA VAL A 240 7.18 -23.10 -17.56
C VAL A 240 5.71 -23.10 -17.17
N LEU A 241 4.96 -24.02 -17.77
CA LEU A 241 3.55 -24.24 -17.49
C LEU A 241 3.42 -25.54 -16.71
N LYS A 242 2.56 -25.53 -15.70
CA LYS A 242 2.19 -26.74 -14.96
C LYS A 242 0.80 -27.17 -15.40
N THR A 243 0.73 -28.31 -16.07
CA THR A 243 -0.50 -28.87 -16.62
C THR A 243 -1.40 -29.41 -15.50
N GLU A 244 -2.68 -29.65 -15.79
CA GLU A 244 -3.64 -30.24 -14.82
C GLU A 244 -3.19 -31.59 -14.25
N ASN A 245 -2.34 -32.33 -14.98
CA ASN A 245 -1.73 -33.59 -14.53
C ASN A 245 -0.48 -33.41 -13.65
N ASN A 246 -0.20 -32.18 -13.19
CA ASN A 246 0.95 -31.84 -12.33
C ASN A 246 2.32 -32.05 -13.02
N GLU A 247 2.35 -32.18 -14.36
CA GLU A 247 3.56 -32.22 -15.19
C GLU A 247 4.04 -30.80 -15.53
N GLU A 248 5.36 -30.58 -15.47
CA GLU A 248 5.98 -29.30 -15.83
C GLU A 248 6.42 -29.32 -17.29
N ILE A 249 5.76 -28.52 -18.12
CA ILE A 249 6.08 -28.38 -19.54
C ILE A 249 6.87 -27.08 -19.72
N SER A 250 8.12 -27.21 -20.14
CA SER A 250 8.98 -26.08 -20.49
C SER A 250 8.83 -25.75 -21.98
N ILE A 251 8.19 -24.62 -22.30
CA ILE A 251 8.01 -24.15 -23.67
C ILE A 251 8.96 -22.97 -23.92
N PRO A 252 9.88 -23.05 -24.90
CA PRO A 252 10.75 -21.93 -25.25
C PRO A 252 9.93 -20.83 -25.96
N LYS A 253 10.20 -19.55 -25.66
CA LYS A 253 9.37 -18.42 -26.14
C LYS A 253 9.33 -18.28 -27.67
N ASN A 254 10.35 -18.78 -28.37
CA ASN A 254 10.42 -18.79 -29.83
C ASN A 254 9.35 -19.68 -30.49
N GLN A 255 8.70 -20.56 -29.72
CA GLN A 255 7.64 -21.45 -30.19
C GLN A 255 6.24 -20.97 -29.80
N ILE A 256 6.09 -19.81 -29.17
CA ILE A 256 4.78 -19.30 -28.71
C ILE A 256 4.18 -18.37 -29.77
N SER A 257 3.11 -18.79 -30.43
CA SER A 257 2.39 -17.97 -31.44
C SER A 257 1.44 -16.97 -30.80
N SER A 258 0.73 -17.38 -29.75
CA SER A 258 -0.16 -16.50 -28.99
C SER A 258 -0.40 -17.01 -27.57
N LEU A 259 -0.53 -16.07 -26.64
CA LEU A 259 -0.92 -16.31 -25.26
C LEU A 259 -2.38 -15.89 -25.10
N ASN A 260 -3.29 -16.85 -25.02
CA ASN A 260 -4.68 -16.58 -24.69
C ASN A 260 -4.88 -16.82 -23.20
N TYR A 261 -5.14 -15.73 -22.48
CA TYR A 261 -5.74 -15.81 -21.16
C TYR A 261 -7.19 -16.23 -21.38
N PRO A 262 -7.70 -17.28 -20.71
CA PRO A 262 -9.13 -17.55 -20.74
C PRO A 262 -9.87 -16.29 -20.26
N GLU A 263 -11.05 -16.05 -20.83
CA GLU A 263 -12.01 -15.13 -20.21
C GLU A 263 -12.19 -15.60 -18.77
N ASN A 264 -11.78 -14.73 -17.86
CA ASN A 264 -11.88 -14.88 -16.44
C ASN A 264 -13.29 -15.39 -16.07
N LEU A 265 -13.40 -16.37 -15.17
CA LEU A 265 -14.68 -16.83 -14.56
C LEU A 265 -15.50 -15.71 -13.88
N TYR A 266 -14.98 -14.48 -13.83
CA TYR A 266 -15.56 -13.25 -13.31
C TYR A 266 -15.73 -12.14 -14.39
N SER A 267 -15.84 -12.50 -15.67
CA SER A 267 -16.46 -11.64 -16.69
C SER A 267 -17.98 -11.62 -16.54
#